data_AF-F0X046-F1
#
_entry.id   AF-F0X046-F1
#
_cell.length_a   1.000
_cell.length_b   1.000
_cell.length_c   1.000
_cell.angle_alpha   90.00
_cell.angle_beta   90.00
_cell.angle_gamma   90.00
#
_symmetry.space_group_name_H-M   'P 1'
#
loop_
_entity.id
_entity.type
_entity.pdbx_description
1 polymer ?
#
loop_
_entity_poly.entity_id
_entity_poly.type
_entity_poly.pdbx_seq_one_letter_code
_entity_poly.pdbx_strand_id
1 'polypeptide(L)'
;MPTYFGYLNDSLELFFFRVKQYCQSQGIDMDAPENQDQVIAFIAVKLRGAAAWYQQVVMQDIYQIALVEHMEEAMKLEFVPVDNTT
;
A
#
# COMPACT_ATOMS: atom_id res chain seq x y z
N MET A 1 7.86 -10.91 0.77
CA MET A 1 6.94 -9.76 0.77
C MET A 1 6.07 -9.78 2.03
N PRO A 2 6.03 -8.69 2.82
CA PRO A 2 5.18 -8.58 4.01
C PRO A 2 3.69 -8.67 3.66
N THR A 3 2.83 -8.90 4.65
CA THR A 3 1.36 -8.93 4.50
C THR A 3 0.76 -7.86 5.40
N TYR A 4 -0.22 -7.12 4.88
CA TYR A 4 -0.98 -6.12 5.63
C TYR A 4 -2.37 -6.65 5.91
N PHE A 5 -2.77 -6.70 7.18
CA PHE A 5 -4.06 -7.24 7.60
C PHE A 5 -5.11 -6.15 7.79
N GLY A 6 -4.71 -4.89 7.94
CA GLY A 6 -5.64 -3.77 8.15
C GLY A 6 -6.20 -3.73 9.57
N TYR A 7 -5.48 -4.29 10.55
CA TYR A 7 -5.84 -4.18 11.96
C TYR A 7 -5.46 -2.80 12.50
N LEU A 8 -6.15 -2.33 13.54
CA LEU A 8 -5.89 -1.03 14.19
C LEU A 8 -4.42 -0.85 14.62
N ASN A 9 -3.74 -1.94 14.99
CA ASN A 9 -2.36 -1.93 15.44
C ASN A 9 -1.36 -2.23 14.31
N ASP A 10 -1.82 -2.45 13.08
CA ASP A 10 -0.93 -2.65 11.93
C ASP A 10 -0.30 -1.32 11.54
N SER A 11 1.02 -1.22 11.64
CA SER A 11 1.77 -0.04 11.17
C SER A 11 1.93 -0.08 9.64
N LEU A 12 1.27 0.86 8.95
CA LEU A 12 1.47 1.07 7.51
C LEU A 12 2.92 1.43 7.19
N GLU A 13 3.55 2.28 8.00
CA GLU A 13 4.95 2.69 7.80
C GLU A 13 5.89 1.47 7.82
N LEU A 14 5.73 0.59 8.81
CA LEU A 14 6.52 -0.64 8.89
C LEU A 14 6.22 -1.60 7.74
N PHE A 15 4.98 -1.63 7.26
CA PHE A 15 4.61 -2.42 6.09
C PHE A 15 5.34 -1.92 4.84
N PHE A 16 5.22 -0.65 4.48
CA PHE A 16 5.89 -0.06 3.31
C PHE A 16 7.42 -0.12 3.41
N PHE A 17 7.98 0.07 4.61
CA PHE A 17 9.41 -0.14 4.84
C PHE A 17 9.84 -1.58 4.47
N ARG A 18 9.09 -2.59 4.91
CA ARG A 18 9.37 -4.00 4.59
C ARG A 18 9.11 -4.34 3.12
N VAL A 19 8.19 -3.63 2.45
CA VAL A 19 7.99 -3.75 1.00
C VAL A 19 9.22 -3.25 0.27
N LYS A 20 9.73 -2.06 0.63
CA LYS A 20 10.95 -1.49 0.05
C LYS A 20 12.15 -2.43 0.21
N GLN A 21 12.35 -3.00 1.41
CA GLN A 21 13.39 -3.99 1.65
C GLN A 21 13.23 -5.25 0.78
N TYR A 22 12.00 -5.72 0.59
CA TYR A 22 11.74 -6.86 -0.29
C TYR A 22 12.09 -6.53 -1.75
N CYS A 23 11.62 -5.41 -2.29
CA CYS A 23 11.94 -4.99 -3.67
C CYS A 23 13.46 -4.87 -3.86
N GLN A 24 14.16 -4.23 -2.92
CA GLN A 24 15.63 -4.15 -2.94
C GLN A 24 16.30 -5.53 -2.99
N SER A 25 15.82 -6.49 -2.18
CA SER A 25 16.35 -7.87 -2.21
C SER A 25 16.14 -8.60 -3.55
N GLN A 26 15.17 -8.14 -4.34
CA GLN A 26 14.86 -8.66 -5.68
C GLN A 26 15.54 -7.83 -6.79
N GLY A 27 16.33 -6.81 -6.45
CA GLY A 27 16.92 -5.89 -7.43
C GLY A 27 15.91 -4.95 -8.10
N ILE A 28 14.75 -4.75 -7.48
CA ILE A 28 13.68 -3.87 -7.97
C ILE A 28 13.80 -2.52 -7.25
N ASP A 29 13.96 -1.45 -8.02
CA ASP A 29 13.84 -0.09 -7.50
C ASP A 29 12.36 0.28 -7.40
N MET A 30 11.89 0.46 -6.16
CA MET A 30 10.50 0.76 -5.85
C MET A 30 10.06 2.14 -6.35
N ASP A 31 11.03 3.06 -6.51
CA ASP A 31 10.79 4.46 -6.84
C ASP A 31 10.93 4.69 -8.36
N ALA A 32 11.40 3.68 -9.11
CA ALA A 32 11.56 3.75 -10.56
C ALA A 32 10.20 3.66 -11.29
N PRO A 33 9.92 4.54 -12.28
CA PRO A 33 8.65 4.55 -13.00
C PRO A 33 8.29 3.22 -13.67
N GLU A 34 9.27 2.51 -14.22
CA GLU A 34 9.09 1.23 -14.91
C GLU A 34 8.64 0.08 -13.99
N ASN A 35 8.82 0.23 -12.67
CA ASN A 35 8.51 -0.81 -11.70
C ASN A 35 7.17 -0.55 -10.96
N GLN A 36 6.53 0.61 -11.16
CA GLN A 36 5.38 1.03 -10.36
C GLN A 36 4.23 0.02 -10.41
N ASP A 37 3.81 -0.39 -11.61
CA ASP A 37 2.73 -1.36 -11.79
C ASP A 37 3.04 -2.70 -11.11
N GLN A 38 4.28 -3.18 -11.25
CA GLN A 38 4.71 -4.43 -10.64
C GLN A 38 4.68 -4.35 -9.11
N VAL A 39 5.18 -3.25 -8.54
CA VAL A 39 5.20 -3.06 -7.09
C VAL A 39 3.78 -2.91 -6.54
N ILE A 40 2.93 -2.12 -7.19
CA ILE A 40 1.51 -1.97 -6.81
C ILE A 40 0.83 -3.34 -6.82
N ALA A 41 1.04 -4.16 -7.85
CA ALA A 41 0.50 -5.52 -7.90
C ALA A 41 1.02 -6.40 -6.75
N PHE A 42 2.30 -6.31 -6.40
CA PHE A 42 2.87 -7.04 -5.25
C PHE A 42 2.22 -6.62 -3.93
N ILE A 43 1.98 -5.33 -3.74
CA ILE A 43 1.32 -4.80 -2.54
C ILE A 43 -0.13 -5.29 -2.50
N ALA A 44 -0.88 -5.12 -3.59
CA ALA A 44 -2.29 -5.49 -3.71
C ALA A 44 -2.56 -6.96 -3.33
N VAL A 45 -1.72 -7.89 -3.81
CA VAL A 45 -1.84 -9.33 -3.49
C VAL A 45 -1.58 -9.64 -2.01
N LYS A 46 -0.94 -8.72 -1.29
CA LYS A 46 -0.57 -8.85 0.12
C LYS A 46 -1.47 -8.07 1.08
N LEU A 47 -2.52 -7.45 0.57
CA LEU A 47 -3.61 -6.92 1.36
C LEU A 47 -4.57 -8.06 1.71
N ARG A 48 -4.61 -8.52 2.96
CA ARG A 48 -5.50 -9.63 3.37
C ARG A 48 -6.83 -9.16 3.94
N GLY A 49 -6.83 -8.19 4.85
CA GLY A 49 -8.06 -7.53 5.31
C GLY A 49 -8.43 -6.26 4.54
N ALA A 50 -7.50 -5.72 3.74
CA ALA A 50 -7.69 -4.53 2.91
C ALA A 50 -7.95 -4.83 1.43
N ALA A 51 -8.11 -6.11 1.04
CA ALA A 51 -8.34 -6.49 -0.36
C ALA A 51 -9.63 -5.89 -0.93
N ALA A 52 -10.71 -5.91 -0.15
CA ALA A 52 -12.01 -5.38 -0.56
C ALA A 52 -11.95 -3.86 -0.77
N TRP A 53 -11.26 -3.15 0.12
CA TRP A 53 -10.98 -1.71 -0.04
C TRP A 53 -10.22 -1.43 -1.34
N TYR A 54 -9.14 -2.17 -1.61
CA TYR A 54 -8.36 -1.96 -2.83
C TYR A 54 -9.20 -2.21 -4.10
N GLN A 55 -10.02 -3.27 -4.10
CA GLN A 55 -10.95 -3.52 -5.20
C GLN A 55 -11.96 -2.38 -5.38
N GLN A 56 -12.51 -1.84 -4.28
CA GLN A 56 -13.44 -0.73 -4.33
C GLN A 56 -12.78 0.54 -4.89
N VAL A 57 -11.60 0.89 -4.40
CA VAL A 57 -10.85 2.08 -4.85
C VAL A 57 -10.51 2.00 -6.34
N VAL A 58 -10.04 0.84 -6.81
CA VAL A 58 -9.69 0.62 -8.22
C VAL A 58 -10.93 0.56 -9.12
N MET A 59 -12.00 -0.13 -8.71
CA MET A 59 -13.21 -0.26 -9.53
C MET A 59 -14.04 1.02 -9.59
N GLN A 60 -13.99 1.86 -8.56
CA GLN A 60 -14.75 3.10 -8.49
C GLN A 60 -13.93 4.32 -8.94
N ASP A 61 -12.67 4.11 -9.39
CA ASP A 61 -11.73 5.14 -9.84
C ASP A 61 -11.60 6.30 -8.81
N ILE A 62 -11.75 5.98 -7.52
CA ILE A 62 -11.74 6.97 -6.42
C ILE A 62 -10.33 7.55 -6.26
N TYR A 63 -9.31 6.70 -6.45
CA TYR A 63 -7.91 7.10 -6.48
C TYR A 63 -7.24 6.51 -7.71
N GLN A 64 -6.59 7.37 -8.51
CA GLN A 64 -5.67 6.92 -9.55
C GLN A 64 -4.36 6.46 -8.90
N ILE A 65 -4.34 5.20 -8.47
CA ILE A 65 -3.15 4.54 -7.94
C ILE A 65 -2.21 4.19 -9.12
N ALA A 66 -1.55 5.21 -9.67
CA ALA A 66 -0.53 5.09 -10.71
C ALA A 66 0.89 4.99 -10.13
N LEU A 67 1.08 5.40 -8.88
CA LEU A 67 2.35 5.40 -8.17
C LEU A 67 2.19 4.72 -6.81
N VAL A 68 3.26 4.09 -6.33
CA VAL A 68 3.30 3.47 -4.99
C VAL A 68 3.03 4.51 -3.90
N GLU A 69 3.47 5.75 -4.08
CA GLU A 69 3.18 6.88 -3.20
C GLU A 69 1.67 7.14 -3.08
N HIS A 70 0.94 7.20 -4.20
CA HIS A 70 -0.52 7.38 -4.18
C HIS A 70 -1.22 6.23 -3.44
N MET A 71 -0.70 5.01 -3.58
CA MET A 71 -1.20 3.86 -2.83
C MET A 71 -1.00 4.04 -1.32
N GLU A 72 0.20 4.48 -0.91
CA GLU A 72 0.53 4.74 0.48
C GLU A 72 -0.36 5.83 1.09
N GLU A 73 -0.57 6.95 0.37
CA GLU A 73 -1.45 8.04 0.79
C GLU A 73 -2.90 7.57 0.94
N ALA A 74 -3.44 6.85 -0.03
CA ALA A 74 -4.80 6.32 0.02
C ALA A 74 -4.97 5.34 1.20
N MET A 75 -3.97 4.49 1.45
CA MET A 75 -3.99 3.59 2.62
C MET A 75 -3.92 4.35 3.93
N LYS A 76 -3.13 5.42 4.02
CA LYS A 76 -3.07 6.27 5.23
C LYS A 76 -4.43 6.90 5.52
N LEU A 77 -5.10 7.45 4.52
CA LEU A 77 -6.42 8.07 4.68
C LEU A 77 -7.49 7.07 5.16
N GLU A 78 -7.41 5.82 4.73
CA GLU A 78 -8.38 4.79 5.09
C GLU A 78 -8.09 4.15 6.46
N PHE A 79 -6.83 3.75 6.70
CA PHE A 79 -6.48 2.83 7.79
C PHE A 79 -5.78 3.50 8.97
N VAL A 80 -5.35 4.76 8.84
CA VAL A 80 -4.80 5.52 9.98
C VAL A 80 -5.92 6.38 10.55
N PRO A 81 -6.33 6.14 11.81
CA PRO A 81 -7.29 7.01 12.47
C PRO A 81 -6.75 8.44 12.47
N VAL A 82 -7.56 9.40 12.03
CA VAL A 82 -7.26 10.81 12.31
C VAL A 82 -7.32 10.95 13.83
N ASP A 83 -6.20 11.29 14.47
CA ASP A 83 -6.18 11.63 15.89
C ASP A 83 -7.08 12.85 16.08
N ASN A 84 -8.34 12.59 16.45
CA ASN A 84 -9.27 13.62 16.89
C ASN A 84 -8.91 13.99 18.33
N THR A 85 -7.73 14.59 18.54
CA THR A 85 -7.48 15.34 19.77
C THR A 85 -8.27 16.63 19.70
N THR A 86 -9.48 16.59 20.29
CA THR A 86 -10.27 17.76 20.67
C THR A 86 -9.86 18.20 22.07
#